data_AF-A0A096CQ58-F1
#
_entry.id   AF-A0A096CQ58-F1
#
_cell.length_a   1.000
_cell.length_b   1.000
_cell.length_c   1.000
_cell.angle_alpha   90.00
_cell.angle_beta   90.00
_cell.angle_gamma   90.00
#
_symmetry.space_group_name_H-M   'P 1'
#
loop_
_entity.id
_entity.type
_entity.pdbx_description
1 polymer ?
#
loop_
_entity_poly.entity_id
_entity_poly.type
_entity_poly.pdbx_seq_one_letter_code
_entity_poly.pdbx_strand_id
1 'polypeptide(L)'
;MKSESAELVSGLIRQYRRLRLLYLGYLAAAVLALVFFFVDKRVTLALVAASLVYHLVVVRRAGKAYQRAFVHACGQCTLARRLQDARHTEAPTLEEGELRRARLIAANDGKGSVLVREGGSGTYHGRRVRLGDAGFTHSFSMEGKTHHEFVVGTWVTVELGKDTGLDWRLIHERVMMKPSRDAMLRRESGLRRVVGFGPDWMEDGTWFALRPEGKPDVPGDAFLAALRRLSAATDKPLAVCVQGDRLHVFVTNRILGQKVSSRVPPSAAVAEVDFLPELDGILKASDALV
;
A
#
# COMPACT_ATOMS: atom_id res chain seq x y z
N MET A 1 -12.57 -18.81 -7.64
CA MET A 1 -12.69 -17.33 -7.56
C MET A 1 -14.08 -16.84 -7.22
N LYS A 2 -15.12 -16.96 -8.08
CA LYS A 2 -16.46 -16.43 -7.77
C LYS A 2 -17.07 -17.00 -6.47
N SER A 3 -16.84 -18.29 -6.17
CA SER A 3 -17.27 -18.93 -4.92
C SER A 3 -16.56 -18.36 -3.69
N GLU A 4 -15.24 -18.27 -3.73
CA GLU A 4 -14.40 -17.75 -2.64
C GLU A 4 -14.70 -16.27 -2.32
N SER A 5 -14.87 -15.43 -3.35
CA SER A 5 -15.29 -14.04 -3.16
C SER A 5 -16.69 -13.94 -2.54
N ALA A 6 -17.62 -14.80 -2.94
CA ALA A 6 -18.97 -14.85 -2.36
C ALA A 6 -18.96 -15.29 -0.89
N GLU A 7 -18.08 -16.23 -0.52
CA GLU A 7 -17.88 -16.65 0.87
C GLU A 7 -17.32 -15.52 1.73
N LEU A 8 -16.30 -14.80 1.25
CA LEU A 8 -15.72 -13.64 1.94
C LEU A 8 -16.77 -12.54 2.18
N VAL A 9 -17.56 -12.20 1.16
CA VAL A 9 -18.64 -11.19 1.28
C VAL A 9 -19.72 -11.66 2.25
N SER A 10 -20.11 -12.94 2.19
CA SER A 10 -21.10 -13.51 3.11
C SER A 10 -20.62 -13.48 4.57
N GLY A 11 -19.34 -13.78 4.79
CA GLY A 11 -18.67 -13.66 6.09
C GLY A 11 -18.70 -12.23 6.63
N LEU A 12 -18.41 -11.24 5.77
CA LEU A 12 -18.48 -9.83 6.12
C LEU A 12 -19.88 -9.37 6.52
N ILE A 13 -20.90 -9.77 5.75
CA ILE A 13 -22.29 -9.43 6.05
C ILE A 13 -22.68 -9.97 7.43
N ARG A 14 -22.29 -11.21 7.76
CA ARG A 14 -22.55 -11.80 9.08
C ARG A 14 -21.86 -11.03 10.20
N GLN A 15 -20.58 -10.66 10.02
CA GLN A 15 -19.84 -9.87 11.00
C GLN A 15 -20.43 -8.47 11.18
N TYR A 16 -20.85 -7.82 10.10
CA TYR A 16 -21.50 -6.52 10.13
C TYR A 16 -22.82 -6.56 10.92
N ARG A 17 -23.68 -7.55 10.65
CA ARG A 17 -24.94 -7.73 11.41
C ARG A 17 -24.68 -7.93 12.89
N ARG A 18 -23.70 -8.77 13.25
CA ARG A 18 -23.28 -8.96 14.65
C ARG A 18 -22.82 -7.65 15.28
N LEU A 19 -21.99 -6.86 14.57
CA LEU A 19 -21.53 -5.56 15.05
C LEU A 19 -22.69 -4.59 15.29
N ARG A 20 -23.69 -4.56 14.40
CA ARG A 20 -24.88 -3.73 14.57
C ARG A 20 -25.71 -4.12 15.79
N LEU A 21 -25.88 -5.42 16.05
CA LEU A 21 -26.53 -5.89 17.27
C LEU A 21 -25.78 -5.46 18.53
N LEU A 22 -24.44 -5.50 18.52
CA LEU A 22 -23.63 -5.05 19.65
C LEU A 22 -23.79 -3.54 19.92
N TYR A 23 -23.82 -2.73 18.86
CA TYR A 23 -24.09 -1.29 18.97
C TYR A 23 -25.51 -0.99 19.44
N LEU A 24 -26.51 -1.78 19.02
CA LEU A 24 -27.88 -1.66 19.51
C LEU A 24 -27.95 -1.95 21.01
N GLY A 25 -27.27 -3.00 21.48
CA GLY A 25 -27.16 -3.31 22.91
C GLY A 25 -26.46 -2.19 23.70
N TYR A 26 -25.41 -1.57 23.13
CA TYR A 26 -24.76 -0.41 23.74
C TYR A 26 -25.71 0.80 23.86
N LEU A 27 -26.49 1.07 22.81
CA LEU A 27 -27.50 2.13 22.82
C LEU A 27 -28.59 1.86 23.85
N ALA A 28 -29.09 0.63 23.95
CA ALA A 28 -30.07 0.24 24.96
C ALA A 28 -29.54 0.46 26.39
N ALA A 29 -28.27 0.12 26.66
CA ALA A 29 -27.63 0.39 27.94
C ALA A 29 -27.53 1.89 28.25
N ALA A 30 -27.24 2.72 27.24
CA ALA A 30 -27.20 4.18 27.41
C ALA A 30 -28.60 4.77 27.71
N VAL A 31 -29.65 4.29 27.03
CA VAL A 31 -31.04 4.68 27.30
C VAL A 31 -31.45 4.25 28.71
N LEU A 32 -31.09 3.03 29.14
CA LEU A 32 -31.37 2.55 30.48
C LEU A 32 -30.68 3.43 31.54
N ALA A 33 -29.41 3.78 31.35
CA ALA A 33 -28.70 4.69 32.23
C ALA A 33 -29.38 6.07 32.32
N LEU A 34 -29.90 6.59 31.20
CA LEU A 34 -30.65 7.85 31.18
C LEU A 34 -31.97 7.76 31.95
N VAL A 35 -32.69 6.64 31.88
CA VAL A 35 -33.91 6.42 32.68
C VAL A 35 -33.58 6.41 34.17
N PHE A 36 -32.54 5.66 34.56
CA PHE A 36 -32.12 5.57 35.97
C PHE A 36 -31.54 6.87 36.52
N PHE A 37 -31.11 7.81 35.66
CA PHE A 37 -30.62 9.13 36.09
C PHE A 37 -31.64 9.88 36.93
N PHE A 38 -32.93 9.71 36.61
CA PHE A 38 -34.04 10.33 37.34
C PHE A 38 -34.46 9.55 38.60
N VAL A 39 -33.95 8.33 38.80
CA VAL A 39 -34.31 7.44 39.91
C VAL A 39 -33.20 7.39 40.96
N ASP A 40 -32.00 6.99 40.56
CA ASP A 40 -30.85 6.80 41.46
C ASP A 40 -29.52 7.10 40.74
N LYS A 41 -28.78 8.08 41.29
CA LYS A 41 -27.50 8.53 40.75
C LYS A 41 -26.39 7.47 40.85
N ARG A 42 -26.39 6.62 41.88
CA ARG A 42 -25.40 5.54 42.08
C ARG A 42 -25.63 4.42 41.08
N VAL A 43 -26.88 4.02 40.87
CA VAL A 43 -27.25 3.02 39.86
C VAL A 43 -26.89 3.53 38.47
N THR A 44 -27.16 4.80 38.19
CA THR A 44 -26.78 5.44 36.92
C THR A 44 -25.28 5.41 36.69
N LEU A 45 -24.47 5.78 37.69
CA LEU A 45 -23.01 5.74 37.59
C LEU A 45 -22.50 4.32 37.31
N ALA A 46 -23.05 3.31 37.99
CA ALA A 46 -22.71 1.91 37.75
C ALA A 46 -23.07 1.45 36.33
N LEU A 47 -24.24 1.84 35.81
CA LEU A 47 -24.67 1.51 34.45
C LEU A 47 -23.79 2.19 33.40
N VAL A 48 -23.42 3.46 33.59
CA VAL A 48 -22.50 4.16 32.68
C VAL A 48 -21.12 3.50 32.68
N ALA A 49 -20.58 3.15 33.84
CA ALA A 49 -19.32 2.44 33.95
C ALA A 49 -19.36 1.07 33.26
N ALA A 50 -20.40 0.27 33.50
CA ALA A 50 -20.59 -1.03 32.85
C ALA A 50 -20.73 -0.88 31.32
N SER A 51 -21.48 0.11 30.86
CA SER A 51 -21.66 0.42 29.44
C SER A 51 -20.35 0.82 28.77
N LEU A 52 -19.52 1.63 29.44
CA LEU A 52 -18.18 1.99 28.96
C LEU A 52 -17.26 0.76 28.85
N VAL A 53 -17.25 -0.11 29.85
CA VAL A 53 -16.49 -1.37 29.83
C VAL A 53 -16.95 -2.25 28.68
N TYR A 54 -18.27 -2.42 28.50
CA TYR A 54 -18.84 -3.16 27.38
C TYR A 54 -18.42 -2.57 26.03
N HIS A 55 -18.44 -1.25 25.87
CA HIS A 55 -17.99 -0.60 24.64
C HIS A 55 -16.51 -0.89 24.35
N LEU A 56 -15.63 -0.70 25.34
CA LEU A 56 -14.19 -0.84 25.16
C LEU A 56 -13.76 -2.30 24.92
N VAL A 57 -14.37 -3.25 25.63
CA VAL A 57 -13.98 -4.66 25.60
C VAL A 57 -14.70 -5.44 24.50
N VAL A 58 -15.97 -5.12 24.21
CA VAL A 58 -16.79 -5.90 23.27
C VAL A 58 -16.95 -5.16 21.95
N VAL A 59 -17.61 -4.00 21.97
CA VAL A 59 -18.01 -3.28 20.74
C VAL A 59 -16.77 -2.83 19.95
N ARG A 60 -15.78 -2.24 20.63
CA ARG A 60 -14.54 -1.76 20.00
C ARG A 60 -13.71 -2.90 19.43
N ARG A 61 -13.63 -4.05 20.11
CA ARG A 61 -12.92 -5.23 19.61
C ARG A 61 -13.60 -5.81 18.39
N ALA A 62 -14.93 -5.97 18.43
CA ALA A 62 -15.72 -6.43 17.29
C ALA A 62 -15.61 -5.47 16.09
N GLY A 63 -15.63 -4.16 16.34
CA GLY A 63 -15.44 -3.13 15.31
C GLY A 63 -14.07 -3.23 14.63
N LYS A 64 -12.99 -3.40 15.40
CA LYS A 64 -11.64 -3.63 14.86
C LYS A 64 -11.54 -4.93 14.07
N ALA A 65 -12.18 -6.00 14.53
CA ALA A 65 -12.18 -7.29 13.84
C ALA A 65 -12.92 -7.20 12.50
N TYR A 66 -14.07 -6.52 12.47
CA TYR A 66 -14.80 -6.25 11.23
C TYR A 66 -13.98 -5.43 10.24
N GLN A 67 -13.33 -4.35 10.69
CA GLN A 67 -12.48 -3.54 9.82
C GLN A 67 -11.34 -4.36 9.19
N ARG A 68 -10.67 -5.19 9.99
CA ARG A 68 -9.62 -6.10 9.51
C ARG A 68 -10.14 -7.11 8.50
N ALA A 69 -11.27 -7.76 8.79
CA ALA A 69 -11.89 -8.69 7.85
C ALA A 69 -12.28 -8.01 6.54
N PHE A 70 -12.75 -6.76 6.60
CA PHE A 70 -13.14 -6.00 5.41
C PHE A 70 -11.93 -5.66 4.54
N VAL A 71 -10.89 -5.11 5.15
CA VAL A 71 -9.61 -4.84 4.46
C VAL A 71 -9.09 -6.13 3.83
N HIS A 72 -9.10 -7.23 4.58
CA HIS A 72 -8.66 -8.52 4.09
C HIS A 72 -9.47 -9.00 2.89
N ALA A 73 -10.80 -8.91 2.92
CA ALA A 73 -11.63 -9.32 1.78
C ALA A 73 -11.38 -8.47 0.54
N CYS A 74 -11.28 -7.14 0.67
CA CYS A 74 -10.99 -6.24 -0.46
C CYS A 74 -9.59 -6.48 -1.02
N GLY A 75 -8.58 -6.62 -0.15
CA GLY A 75 -7.22 -6.96 -0.54
C GLY A 75 -7.16 -8.31 -1.25
N GLN A 76 -7.77 -9.35 -0.67
CA GLN A 76 -7.83 -10.68 -1.28
C GLN A 76 -8.51 -10.65 -2.66
N CYS A 77 -9.64 -9.95 -2.80
CA CYS A 77 -10.32 -9.81 -4.08
C CYS A 77 -9.48 -9.01 -5.09
N THR A 78 -8.81 -7.93 -4.66
CA THR A 78 -7.90 -7.12 -5.49
C THR A 78 -6.78 -7.98 -6.08
N LEU A 79 -6.16 -8.84 -5.27
CA LEU A 79 -5.08 -9.72 -5.67
C LEU A 79 -5.57 -10.88 -6.55
N ALA A 80 -6.63 -11.57 -6.13
CA ALA A 80 -7.15 -12.74 -6.81
C ALA A 80 -7.64 -12.43 -8.24
N ARG A 81 -7.99 -11.18 -8.56
CA ARG A 81 -8.33 -10.77 -9.94
C ARG A 81 -7.17 -10.97 -10.93
N ARG A 82 -5.93 -10.91 -10.47
CA ARG A 82 -4.74 -10.80 -11.33
C ARG A 82 -3.67 -11.85 -11.02
N LEU A 83 -3.64 -12.36 -9.79
CA LEU A 83 -2.64 -13.30 -9.33
C LEU A 83 -3.28 -14.69 -9.11
N GLN A 84 -2.55 -15.71 -9.53
CA GLN A 84 -2.77 -17.10 -9.13
C GLN A 84 -2.29 -17.28 -7.68
N ASP A 85 -2.94 -18.19 -6.95
CA ASP A 85 -2.63 -18.48 -5.54
C ASP A 85 -2.53 -17.23 -4.64
N ALA A 86 -3.33 -16.21 -4.96
CA ALA A 86 -3.34 -14.93 -4.28
C ALA A 86 -3.60 -15.09 -2.78
N ARG A 87 -2.79 -14.44 -1.96
CA ARG A 87 -2.96 -14.40 -0.49
C ARG A 87 -2.69 -13.00 0.02
N HIS A 88 -3.73 -12.38 0.59
CA HIS A 88 -3.64 -11.16 1.36
C HIS A 88 -3.31 -11.45 2.84
N THR A 89 -2.47 -10.63 3.48
CA THR A 89 -2.03 -10.80 4.87
C THR A 89 -1.75 -9.46 5.54
N GLU A 90 -2.05 -9.35 6.84
CA GLU A 90 -1.67 -8.18 7.65
C GLU A 90 -0.15 -8.11 7.88
N ALA A 91 0.54 -9.26 7.80
CA ALA A 91 1.97 -9.37 8.01
C ALA A 91 2.75 -8.90 6.78
N PRO A 92 3.94 -8.29 6.96
CA PRO A 92 4.77 -7.85 5.84
C PRO A 92 5.24 -9.05 5.01
N THR A 93 5.11 -8.94 3.69
CA THR A 93 5.65 -9.92 2.71
C THR A 93 6.93 -9.44 2.03
N LEU A 94 7.31 -8.18 2.29
CA LEU A 94 8.51 -7.51 1.80
C LEU A 94 9.43 -7.19 2.98
N GLU A 95 10.73 -7.17 2.72
CA GLU A 95 11.74 -6.86 3.72
C GLU A 95 12.22 -5.41 3.59
N GLU A 96 12.48 -4.75 4.71
CA GLU A 96 13.06 -3.40 4.74
C GLU A 96 14.37 -3.32 3.93
N GLY A 97 15.25 -4.32 4.07
CA GLY A 97 16.52 -4.37 3.35
C GLY A 97 16.35 -4.44 1.84
N GLU A 98 15.32 -5.13 1.35
CA GLU A 98 14.99 -5.21 -0.07
C GLU A 98 14.58 -3.84 -0.63
N LEU A 99 13.68 -3.13 0.05
CA LEU A 99 13.21 -1.80 -0.34
C LEU A 99 14.36 -0.77 -0.37
N ARG A 100 15.27 -0.84 0.60
CA ARG A 100 16.45 0.03 0.66
C ARG A 100 17.41 -0.23 -0.51
N ARG A 101 17.70 -1.50 -0.82
CA ARG A 101 18.60 -1.87 -1.93
C ARG A 101 18.09 -1.39 -3.30
N ALA A 102 16.78 -1.31 -3.48
CA ALA A 102 16.16 -0.79 -4.69
C ALA A 102 16.41 0.71 -4.90
N ARG A 103 16.70 1.49 -3.84
CA ARG A 103 17.06 2.93 -3.90
C ARG A 103 16.06 3.78 -4.69
N LEU A 104 14.76 3.50 -4.50
CA LEU A 104 13.66 4.23 -5.15
C LEU A 104 13.14 5.41 -4.34
N ILE A 105 13.13 5.27 -3.01
CA ILE A 105 12.55 6.25 -2.09
C ILE A 105 13.60 6.62 -1.05
N ALA A 106 13.71 7.90 -0.75
CA ALA A 106 14.64 8.41 0.25
C ALA A 106 14.26 7.89 1.65
N ALA A 107 15.25 7.43 2.42
CA ALA A 107 15.05 6.94 3.77
C ALA A 107 16.28 7.22 4.64
N ASN A 108 16.04 7.49 5.93
CA ASN A 108 17.12 7.58 6.92
C ASN A 108 17.78 6.21 7.13
N ASP A 109 19.01 6.15 7.65
CA ASP A 109 19.67 4.86 7.97
C ASP A 109 19.16 4.18 9.22
N GLY A 110 18.51 4.94 10.10
CA GLY A 110 17.98 4.42 11.34
C GLY A 110 16.97 3.30 11.11
N LYS A 111 17.02 2.30 11.98
CA LYS A 111 15.99 1.25 12.07
C LYS A 111 14.61 1.89 12.21
N GLY A 112 13.64 1.38 11.44
CA GLY A 112 12.25 1.86 11.49
C GLY A 112 11.98 3.09 10.61
N SER A 113 12.98 3.57 9.84
CA SER A 113 12.70 4.60 8.84
C SER A 113 12.00 4.06 7.59
N VAL A 114 12.07 2.75 7.36
CA VAL A 114 11.25 2.03 6.39
C VAL A 114 10.33 1.09 7.16
N LEU A 115 9.03 1.22 6.91
CA LEU A 115 8.01 0.39 7.55
C LEU A 115 7.22 -0.33 6.47
N VAL A 116 7.05 -1.64 6.63
CA VAL A 116 6.18 -2.46 5.79
C VAL A 116 5.06 -3.05 6.64
N ARG A 117 3.82 -2.92 6.16
CA ARG A 117 2.59 -3.46 6.75
C ARG A 117 1.69 -3.95 5.61
N GLU A 118 0.62 -4.67 5.94
CA GLU A 118 -0.52 -5.00 5.04
C GLU A 118 -0.10 -5.30 3.60
N GLY A 119 -0.02 -6.58 3.25
CA GLY A 119 0.49 -6.98 1.97
C GLY A 119 -0.17 -8.22 1.41
N GLY A 120 0.52 -8.78 0.44
CA GLY A 120 0.11 -10.02 -0.15
C GLY A 120 1.15 -10.59 -1.09
N SER A 121 0.81 -11.75 -1.61
CA SER A 121 1.62 -12.46 -2.58
C SER A 121 0.76 -13.31 -3.49
N GLY A 122 1.32 -13.72 -4.61
CA GLY A 122 0.74 -14.67 -5.53
C GLY A 122 1.69 -14.92 -6.68
N THR A 123 1.20 -15.53 -7.74
CA THR A 123 1.97 -15.80 -8.95
C THR A 123 1.28 -15.21 -10.19
N TYR A 124 2.07 -14.74 -11.15
CA TYR A 124 1.60 -14.20 -12.43
C TYR A 124 2.45 -14.79 -13.56
N HIS A 125 1.84 -15.59 -14.45
CA HIS A 125 2.57 -16.37 -15.46
C HIS A 125 3.76 -17.16 -14.87
N GLY A 126 3.55 -17.83 -13.74
CA GLY A 126 4.59 -18.60 -13.04
C GLY A 126 5.62 -17.77 -12.26
N ARG A 127 5.58 -16.44 -12.35
CA ARG A 127 6.48 -15.52 -11.65
C ARG A 127 5.91 -15.09 -10.32
N ARG A 128 6.75 -15.03 -9.28
CA ARG A 128 6.32 -14.62 -7.94
C ARG A 128 6.07 -13.11 -7.90
N VAL A 129 4.94 -12.72 -7.31
CA VAL A 129 4.58 -11.33 -7.04
C VAL A 129 4.43 -11.16 -5.53
N ARG A 130 5.06 -10.13 -4.97
CA ARG A 130 4.93 -9.73 -3.55
C ARG A 130 4.64 -8.25 -3.48
N LEU A 131 3.77 -7.84 -2.57
CA LEU A 131 3.43 -6.43 -2.38
C LEU A 131 3.07 -6.13 -0.93
N GLY A 132 3.20 -4.86 -0.55
CA GLY A 132 2.77 -4.38 0.75
C GLY A 132 2.78 -2.87 0.86
N ASP A 133 2.05 -2.36 1.84
CA ASP A 133 2.07 -0.95 2.19
C ASP A 133 3.44 -0.60 2.80
N ALA A 134 4.10 0.38 2.20
CA ALA A 134 5.43 0.83 2.58
C ALA A 134 5.40 2.31 2.96
N GLY A 135 6.05 2.63 4.07
CA GLY A 135 6.26 4.00 4.55
C GLY A 135 7.73 4.30 4.72
N PHE A 136 8.15 5.49 4.33
CA PHE A 136 9.54 5.95 4.34
C PHE A 136 9.62 7.28 5.07
N THR A 137 10.48 7.36 6.09
CA THR A 137 10.83 8.62 6.75
C THR A 137 12.22 9.06 6.31
N HIS A 138 12.34 10.32 5.90
CA HIS A 138 13.60 10.90 5.48
C HIS A 138 13.79 12.28 6.10
N SER A 139 14.99 12.53 6.60
CA SER A 139 15.40 13.80 7.18
C SER A 139 16.47 14.43 6.30
N PHE A 140 16.28 15.70 5.92
CA PHE A 140 17.21 16.41 5.04
C PHE A 140 17.38 17.87 5.49
N SER A 141 18.52 18.46 5.15
CA SER A 141 18.81 19.87 5.42
C SER A 141 18.33 20.76 4.28
N MET A 142 17.65 21.85 4.63
CA MET A 142 17.23 22.90 3.71
C MET A 142 17.37 24.24 4.46
N GLU A 143 18.08 25.21 3.86
CA GLU A 143 18.26 26.56 4.45
C GLU A 143 18.78 26.54 5.90
N GLY A 144 19.69 25.59 6.21
CA GLY A 144 20.27 25.45 7.54
C GLY A 144 19.35 24.82 8.59
N LYS A 145 18.14 24.38 8.21
CA LYS A 145 17.19 23.68 9.10
C LYS A 145 17.02 22.24 8.68
N THR A 146 16.77 21.37 9.66
CA THR A 146 16.40 19.96 9.40
C THR A 146 14.91 19.87 9.12
N HIS A 147 14.55 19.28 7.98
CA HIS A 147 13.19 18.99 7.56
C HIS A 147 12.98 17.48 7.54
N HIS A 148 11.71 17.07 7.71
CA HIS A 148 11.30 15.67 7.67
C HIS A 148 10.22 15.48 6.60
N GLU A 149 10.37 14.44 5.80
CA GLU A 149 9.36 13.98 4.86
C GLU A 149 8.94 12.55 5.21
N PHE A 150 7.64 12.29 5.03
CA PHE A 150 7.06 10.96 5.15
C PHE A 150 6.36 10.61 3.85
N VAL A 151 6.88 9.59 3.15
CA VAL A 151 6.31 9.07 1.90
C VAL A 151 5.66 7.74 2.19
N VAL A 152 4.40 7.57 1.80
CA VAL A 152 3.65 6.31 1.94
C VAL A 152 3.09 5.87 0.61
N GLY A 153 2.95 4.56 0.43
CA GLY A 153 2.43 4.00 -0.80
C GLY A 153 2.40 2.48 -0.75
N THR A 154 2.02 1.86 -1.87
CA THR A 154 2.09 0.41 -2.03
C THR A 154 3.32 0.07 -2.86
N TRP A 155 4.16 -0.82 -2.33
CA TRP A 155 5.30 -1.37 -3.04
C TRP A 155 4.92 -2.72 -3.65
N VAL A 156 5.26 -2.92 -4.91
CA VAL A 156 5.04 -4.17 -5.67
C VAL A 156 6.39 -4.66 -6.17
N THR A 157 6.66 -5.94 -5.99
CA THR A 157 7.85 -6.64 -6.51
C THR A 157 7.41 -7.83 -7.36
N VAL A 158 7.94 -7.92 -8.56
CA VAL A 158 7.75 -9.03 -9.50
C VAL A 158 9.10 -9.69 -9.77
N GLU A 159 9.20 -11.00 -9.59
CA GLU A 159 10.37 -11.81 -9.96
C GLU A 159 10.29 -12.18 -11.44
N LEU A 160 11.22 -11.72 -12.26
CA LEU A 160 11.16 -11.80 -13.72
C LEU A 160 11.52 -13.19 -14.26
N GLY A 161 12.09 -14.07 -13.44
CA GLY A 161 12.47 -15.44 -13.82
C GLY A 161 13.76 -15.53 -14.65
N LYS A 162 14.34 -14.39 -15.04
CA LYS A 162 15.66 -14.28 -15.66
C LYS A 162 16.32 -12.98 -15.18
N ASP A 163 17.65 -12.97 -15.16
CA ASP A 163 18.40 -11.73 -14.98
C ASP A 163 18.28 -10.89 -16.26
N THR A 164 17.81 -9.65 -16.11
CA THR A 164 17.68 -8.70 -17.22
C THR A 164 19.00 -8.01 -17.57
N GLY A 165 20.03 -8.12 -16.72
CA GLY A 165 21.25 -7.32 -16.80
C GLY A 165 21.05 -5.84 -16.42
N LEU A 166 19.81 -5.41 -16.20
CA LEU A 166 19.46 -4.02 -15.93
C LEU A 166 19.71 -3.65 -14.46
N ASP A 167 20.05 -2.39 -14.26
CA ASP A 167 20.11 -1.74 -12.96
C ASP A 167 19.68 -0.28 -13.15
N TRP A 168 18.37 -0.07 -13.27
CA TRP A 168 17.79 1.18 -13.76
C TRP A 168 16.58 1.60 -12.92
N ARG A 169 16.46 2.90 -12.65
CA ARG A 169 15.37 3.49 -11.87
C ARG A 169 14.73 4.65 -12.62
N LEU A 170 13.43 4.82 -12.44
CA LEU A 170 12.66 5.93 -12.95
C LEU A 170 11.74 6.45 -11.85
N ILE A 171 11.93 7.70 -11.45
CA ILE A 171 11.22 8.30 -10.32
C ILE A 171 10.44 9.51 -10.82
N HIS A 172 9.11 9.51 -10.67
CA HIS A 172 8.30 10.70 -10.97
C HIS A 172 8.64 11.81 -9.95
N GLU A 173 8.74 13.05 -10.41
CA GLU A 173 9.07 14.22 -9.59
C GLU A 173 8.18 14.40 -8.34
N ARG A 174 6.92 13.93 -8.37
CA ARG A 174 5.93 14.08 -7.29
C ARG A 174 6.00 12.94 -6.26
N VAL A 175 6.89 11.97 -6.44
CA VAL A 175 7.05 10.84 -5.49
C VAL A 175 7.59 11.33 -4.15
N MET A 176 8.50 12.30 -4.17
CA MET A 176 9.12 12.89 -2.99
C MET A 176 9.54 14.35 -3.28
N MET A 177 9.66 15.15 -2.24
CA MET A 177 10.09 16.54 -2.34
C MET A 177 11.47 16.66 -2.99
N LYS A 178 11.66 17.68 -3.83
CA LYS A 178 12.94 17.93 -4.52
C LYS A 178 14.15 17.95 -3.56
N PRO A 179 14.14 18.70 -2.43
CA PRO A 179 15.29 18.71 -1.52
C PRO A 179 15.61 17.34 -0.90
N SER A 180 14.57 16.55 -0.62
CA SER A 180 14.66 15.18 -0.11
C SER A 180 15.29 14.24 -1.13
N ARG A 181 14.80 14.26 -2.39
CA ARG A 181 15.39 13.52 -3.51
C ARG A 181 16.83 13.91 -3.74
N ASP A 182 17.12 15.22 -3.79
CA ASP A 182 18.46 15.71 -4.08
C ASP A 182 19.43 15.32 -2.95
N ALA A 183 18.97 15.27 -1.69
CA ALA A 183 19.75 14.74 -0.56
C ALA A 183 20.01 13.23 -0.69
N MET A 184 19.01 12.44 -1.08
CA MET A 184 19.18 11.02 -1.37
C MET A 184 20.20 10.81 -2.51
N LEU A 185 20.09 11.55 -3.61
CA LEU A 185 20.99 11.42 -4.75
C LEU A 185 22.43 11.83 -4.43
N ARG A 186 22.64 12.86 -3.59
CA ARG A 186 23.99 13.22 -3.11
C ARG A 186 24.62 12.10 -2.28
N ARG A 187 23.80 11.36 -1.54
CA ARG A 187 24.22 10.25 -0.70
C ARG A 187 24.50 8.98 -1.50
N GLU A 188 23.70 8.73 -2.53
CA GLU A 188 23.85 7.60 -3.45
C GLU A 188 24.91 7.88 -4.51
N SER A 189 26.18 7.93 -4.09
CA SER A 189 27.34 8.25 -4.94
C SER A 189 27.50 7.37 -6.18
N GLY A 190 26.88 6.19 -6.17
CA GLY A 190 26.88 5.24 -7.27
C GLY A 190 25.73 5.39 -8.28
N LEU A 191 24.78 6.31 -8.11
CA LEU A 191 23.69 6.56 -9.07
C LEU A 191 23.88 7.88 -9.80
N ARG A 192 23.76 7.85 -11.13
CA ARG A 192 23.81 9.03 -12.00
C ARG A 192 22.48 9.24 -12.70
N ARG A 193 22.10 10.51 -12.85
CA ARG A 193 20.97 10.89 -13.70
C ARG A 193 21.33 10.63 -15.15
N VAL A 194 20.41 10.01 -15.87
CA VAL A 194 20.47 9.82 -17.31
C VAL A 194 19.78 11.01 -17.99
N VAL A 195 20.42 11.58 -19.00
CA VAL A 195 19.93 12.69 -19.84
C VAL A 195 20.29 12.40 -21.30
N GLY A 196 19.48 12.89 -22.24
CA GLY A 196 19.68 12.67 -23.68
C GLY A 196 19.48 11.21 -24.10
N PHE A 197 18.67 10.47 -23.35
CA PHE A 197 18.48 9.04 -23.54
C PHE A 197 17.06 8.63 -23.15
N GLY A 198 16.33 8.05 -24.10
CA GLY A 198 14.96 7.58 -23.95
C GLY A 198 13.96 8.49 -24.67
N PRO A 199 12.66 8.21 -24.55
CA PRO A 199 11.62 9.01 -25.19
C PRO A 199 11.46 10.40 -24.53
N ASP A 200 11.02 11.39 -25.31
CA ASP A 200 10.89 12.80 -24.90
C ASP A 200 10.15 13.03 -23.57
N TRP A 201 9.13 12.21 -23.26
CA TRP A 201 8.35 12.34 -22.03
C TRP A 201 9.17 12.07 -20.75
N MET A 202 10.33 11.40 -20.86
CA MET A 202 11.23 11.22 -19.73
C MET A 202 12.10 12.46 -19.47
N GLU A 203 12.23 13.34 -20.47
CA GLU A 203 13.13 14.49 -20.45
C GLU A 203 12.40 15.82 -20.16
N ASP A 204 11.07 15.81 -20.15
CA ASP A 204 10.21 16.98 -19.87
C ASP A 204 10.31 17.55 -18.44
N GLY A 205 11.17 16.96 -17.60
CA GLY A 205 11.39 17.34 -16.20
C GLY A 205 10.50 16.63 -15.19
N THR A 206 9.46 15.91 -15.64
CA THR A 206 8.53 15.20 -14.75
C THR A 206 9.11 13.88 -14.22
N TRP A 207 10.14 13.35 -14.86
CA TRP A 207 10.80 12.10 -14.50
C TRP A 207 12.30 12.24 -14.26
N PHE A 208 12.80 11.38 -13.37
CA PHE A 208 14.21 11.23 -13.04
C PHE A 208 14.63 9.79 -13.34
N ALA A 209 15.32 9.60 -14.46
CA ALA A 209 15.96 8.34 -14.81
C ALA A 209 17.34 8.25 -14.15
N LEU A 210 17.62 7.16 -13.45
CA LEU A 210 18.86 6.94 -12.71
C LEU A 210 19.44 5.55 -13.02
N ARG A 211 20.77 5.47 -13.14
CA ARG A 211 21.50 4.20 -13.28
C ARG A 211 22.89 4.27 -12.65
N PRO A 212 23.54 3.12 -12.36
CA PRO A 212 24.94 3.10 -11.99
C PRO A 212 25.86 3.64 -13.07
N GLU A 213 26.96 4.25 -12.64
CA GLU A 213 28.02 4.71 -13.54
C GLU A 213 28.65 3.52 -14.29
N GLY A 214 28.85 3.65 -15.61
CA GLY A 214 29.46 2.61 -16.45
C GLY A 214 28.55 1.45 -16.88
N LYS A 215 27.27 1.42 -16.49
CA LYS A 215 26.30 0.43 -17.00
C LYS A 215 25.52 0.98 -18.22
N PRO A 216 25.52 0.30 -19.38
CA PRO A 216 25.01 0.90 -20.61
C PRO A 216 23.50 0.78 -20.82
N ASP A 217 22.81 -0.15 -20.18
CA ASP A 217 21.48 -0.51 -20.68
C ASP A 217 20.33 0.23 -20.01
N VAL A 218 19.43 0.70 -20.86
CA VAL A 218 18.07 1.08 -20.52
C VAL A 218 17.12 -0.07 -20.76
N PRO A 219 15.92 -0.02 -20.17
CA PRO A 219 14.86 -0.88 -20.63
C PRO A 219 14.49 -0.61 -22.09
N GLY A 220 14.09 -1.66 -22.82
CA GLY A 220 13.63 -1.53 -24.21
C GLY A 220 12.31 -0.77 -24.35
N ASP A 221 12.01 -0.33 -25.57
CA ASP A 221 10.86 0.53 -25.91
C ASP A 221 9.51 -0.05 -25.48
N ALA A 222 9.34 -1.38 -25.57
CA ALA A 222 8.12 -2.05 -25.15
C ALA A 222 7.82 -1.83 -23.66
N PHE A 223 8.86 -1.89 -22.81
CA PHE A 223 8.75 -1.63 -21.38
C PHE A 223 8.47 -0.15 -21.11
N LEU A 224 9.19 0.76 -21.76
CA LEU A 224 8.98 2.20 -21.59
C LEU A 224 7.57 2.63 -22.04
N ALA A 225 7.04 2.05 -23.12
CA ALA A 225 5.66 2.26 -23.56
C ALA A 225 4.64 1.69 -22.57
N ALA A 226 4.92 0.54 -21.95
CA ALA A 226 4.08 -0.01 -20.88
C ALA A 226 4.08 0.89 -19.64
N LEU A 227 5.24 1.40 -19.22
CA LEU A 227 5.35 2.37 -18.11
C LEU A 227 4.63 3.68 -18.39
N ARG A 228 4.72 4.20 -19.62
CA ARG A 228 3.98 5.41 -20.01
C ARG A 228 2.47 5.19 -19.95
N ARG A 229 1.98 4.03 -20.39
CA ARG A 229 0.56 3.68 -20.29
C ARG A 229 0.13 3.54 -18.83
N LEU A 230 0.93 2.87 -17.99
CA LEU A 230 0.68 2.75 -16.57
C LEU A 230 0.59 4.12 -15.89
N SER A 231 1.55 5.02 -16.15
CA SER A 231 1.56 6.36 -15.54
C SER A 231 0.41 7.25 -16.04
N ALA A 232 -0.02 7.10 -17.30
CA ALA A 232 -1.18 7.81 -17.82
C ALA A 232 -2.53 7.29 -17.26
N ALA A 233 -2.58 6.03 -16.81
CA ALA A 233 -3.78 5.40 -16.27
C ALA A 233 -4.02 5.65 -14.78
N THR A 234 -3.10 6.33 -14.08
CA THR A 234 -3.22 6.65 -12.66
C THR A 234 -2.91 8.12 -12.39
N ASP A 235 -3.62 8.70 -11.42
CA ASP A 235 -3.32 10.03 -10.90
C ASP A 235 -2.15 10.02 -9.90
N LYS A 236 -1.72 8.82 -9.46
CA LYS A 236 -0.70 8.63 -8.43
C LYS A 236 0.72 8.68 -9.00
N PRO A 237 1.66 9.38 -8.33
CA PRO A 237 3.07 9.32 -8.70
C PRO A 237 3.64 7.90 -8.57
N LEU A 238 4.56 7.55 -9.47
CA LEU A 238 5.18 6.23 -9.53
C LEU A 238 6.71 6.34 -9.42
N ALA A 239 7.31 5.35 -8.78
CA ALA A 239 8.75 5.09 -8.85
C ALA A 239 8.98 3.62 -9.26
N VAL A 240 9.87 3.38 -10.21
CA VAL A 240 10.09 2.08 -10.83
C VAL A 240 11.57 1.73 -10.82
N CYS A 241 11.93 0.51 -10.42
CA CYS A 241 13.29 -0.02 -10.47
C CYS A 241 13.27 -1.36 -11.19
N VAL A 242 14.17 -1.55 -12.14
CA VAL A 242 14.53 -2.87 -12.67
C VAL A 242 15.95 -3.16 -12.23
N GLN A 243 16.14 -4.23 -11.47
CA GLN A 243 17.44 -4.61 -10.94
C GLN A 243 17.58 -6.13 -10.98
N GLY A 244 18.50 -6.62 -11.79
CA GLY A 244 18.76 -8.04 -11.96
C GLY A 244 17.51 -8.79 -12.47
N ASP A 245 17.00 -9.70 -11.65
CA ASP A 245 15.82 -10.52 -11.89
C ASP A 245 14.52 -9.93 -11.29
N ARG A 246 14.52 -8.66 -10.87
CA ARG A 246 13.36 -8.04 -10.18
C ARG A 246 12.91 -6.74 -10.82
N LEU A 247 11.59 -6.59 -10.92
CA LEU A 247 10.91 -5.32 -11.12
C LEU A 247 10.29 -4.88 -9.79
N HIS A 248 10.65 -3.69 -9.33
CA HIS A 248 10.00 -3.01 -8.21
C HIS A 248 9.21 -1.80 -8.70
N VAL A 249 7.98 -1.64 -8.24
CA VAL A 249 7.15 -0.46 -8.51
C VAL A 249 6.57 0.04 -7.19
N PHE A 250 6.75 1.31 -6.92
CA PHE A 250 6.14 2.00 -5.80
C PHE A 250 5.09 2.99 -6.29
N VAL A 251 3.87 2.88 -5.76
CA VAL A 251 2.74 3.76 -6.08
C VAL A 251 2.47 4.66 -4.89
N THR A 252 2.81 5.94 -5.00
CA THR A 252 2.69 6.90 -3.90
C THR A 252 1.22 7.14 -3.54
N ASN A 253 0.92 7.20 -2.24
CA ASN A 253 -0.41 7.42 -1.66
C ASN A 253 -1.47 6.37 -2.06
N ARG A 254 -1.04 5.21 -2.55
CA ARG A 254 -1.87 4.00 -2.66
C ARG A 254 -1.65 3.17 -1.41
N ILE A 255 -2.73 2.70 -0.78
CA ILE A 255 -2.67 1.95 0.48
C ILE A 255 -3.67 0.80 0.37
N LEU A 256 -3.27 -0.41 0.72
CA LEU A 256 -4.13 -1.60 0.76
C LEU A 256 -4.92 -1.64 2.07
N GLY A 257 -4.26 -1.29 3.18
CA GLY A 257 -4.83 -1.22 4.53
C GLY A 257 -5.77 -0.04 4.78
N GLN A 258 -6.49 0.44 3.76
CA GLN A 258 -7.35 1.63 3.88
C GLN A 258 -8.41 1.46 4.96
N LYS A 259 -8.56 2.49 5.81
CA LYS A 259 -9.60 2.49 6.84
C LYS A 259 -10.98 2.53 6.20
N VAL A 260 -11.76 1.51 6.52
CA VAL A 260 -13.14 1.38 6.07
C VAL A 260 -14.13 1.78 7.16
N SER A 261 -15.16 2.48 6.73
CA SER A 261 -16.24 2.94 7.61
C SER A 261 -17.06 1.75 8.09
N SER A 262 -17.15 1.56 9.40
CA SER A 262 -18.03 0.57 10.02
C SER A 262 -19.52 0.92 9.91
N ARG A 263 -19.85 2.10 9.37
CA ARG A 263 -21.24 2.55 9.19
C ARG A 263 -21.84 2.10 7.86
N VAL A 264 -21.01 1.78 6.86
CA VAL A 264 -21.50 1.39 5.54
C VAL A 264 -21.69 -0.13 5.52
N PRO A 265 -22.89 -0.64 5.19
CA PRO A 265 -23.09 -2.08 5.08
C PRO A 265 -22.22 -2.65 3.94
N PRO A 266 -21.58 -3.81 4.15
CA PRO A 266 -20.88 -4.48 3.06
C PRO A 266 -21.93 -4.97 2.05
N SER A 267 -21.69 -4.69 0.78
CA SER A 267 -22.50 -5.18 -0.35
C SER A 267 -21.62 -6.01 -1.30
N ALA A 268 -22.22 -6.57 -2.36
CA ALA A 268 -21.44 -7.23 -3.42
C ALA A 268 -20.39 -6.30 -4.04
N ALA A 269 -20.62 -4.98 -4.03
CA ALA A 269 -19.66 -3.98 -4.50
C ALA A 269 -18.32 -4.01 -3.75
N VAL A 270 -18.27 -4.56 -2.52
CA VAL A 270 -17.02 -4.76 -1.77
C VAL A 270 -16.04 -5.66 -2.52
N ALA A 271 -16.56 -6.65 -3.25
CA ALA A 271 -15.75 -7.53 -4.10
C ALA A 271 -15.34 -6.88 -5.42
N GLU A 272 -15.90 -5.70 -5.76
CA GLU A 272 -15.59 -4.90 -6.95
C GLU A 272 -14.61 -3.76 -6.66
N VAL A 273 -14.52 -3.30 -5.42
CA VAL A 273 -13.52 -2.30 -5.03
C VAL A 273 -12.12 -2.83 -5.32
N ASP A 274 -11.35 -2.06 -6.09
CA ASP A 274 -9.97 -2.36 -6.43
C ASP A 274 -9.05 -1.47 -5.61
N PHE A 275 -8.33 -2.04 -4.64
CA PHE A 275 -7.40 -1.28 -3.80
C PHE A 275 -6.06 -1.02 -4.49
N LEU A 276 -5.79 -1.67 -5.63
CA LEU A 276 -4.56 -1.50 -6.39
C LEU A 276 -4.85 -1.67 -7.90
N PRO A 277 -5.59 -0.72 -8.51
CA PRO A 277 -5.93 -0.77 -9.93
C PRO A 277 -4.68 -0.79 -10.83
N GLU A 278 -3.57 -0.22 -10.36
CA GLU A 278 -2.28 -0.21 -11.05
C GLU A 278 -1.65 -1.60 -11.24
N LEU A 279 -2.07 -2.61 -10.46
CA LEU A 279 -1.42 -3.93 -10.46
C LEU A 279 -1.42 -4.56 -11.86
N ASP A 280 -2.50 -4.46 -12.63
CA ASP A 280 -2.55 -5.00 -14.00
C ASP A 280 -1.51 -4.35 -14.91
N GLY A 281 -1.38 -3.02 -14.85
CA GLY A 281 -0.39 -2.29 -15.65
C GLY A 281 1.05 -2.61 -15.23
N ILE A 282 1.29 -2.83 -13.93
CA ILE A 282 2.60 -3.27 -13.41
C ILE A 282 2.95 -4.66 -13.94
N LEU A 283 1.99 -5.60 -13.90
CA LEU A 283 2.19 -6.96 -14.37
C LEU A 283 2.43 -7.00 -15.89
N LYS A 284 1.66 -6.24 -16.68
CA LYS A 284 1.89 -6.07 -18.13
C LYS A 284 3.22 -5.41 -18.45
N ALA A 285 3.68 -4.45 -17.64
CA ALA A 285 5.03 -3.90 -17.78
C ALA A 285 6.09 -4.98 -17.51
N SER A 286 5.88 -5.86 -16.53
CA SER A 286 6.80 -6.97 -16.26
C SER A 286 6.89 -7.98 -17.41
N ASP A 287 5.84 -8.16 -18.21
CA ASP A 287 5.87 -9.02 -19.41
C ASP A 287 6.84 -8.49 -20.46
N ALA A 288 6.95 -7.16 -20.61
CA ALA A 288 7.85 -6.53 -21.58
C ALA A 288 9.35 -6.61 -21.21
N LEU A 289 9.69 -7.17 -20.05
CA LEU A 289 11.07 -7.42 -19.61
C LEU A 289 11.51 -8.88 -19.80
N VAL A 290 10.57 -9.78 -20.11
CA VAL A 290 10.80 -11.23 -20.23
C VAL A 290 10.80 -11.67 -21.69
#